data_AF-A0A932Z9N2-F1
#
_entry.id   AF-A0A932Z9N2-F1
#
_cell.length_a   1.000
_cell.length_b   1.000
_cell.length_c   1.000
_cell.angle_alpha   90.00
_cell.angle_beta   90.00
_cell.angle_gamma   90.00
#
_symmetry.space_group_name_H-M   'P 1'
#
loop_
_entity.id
_entity.type
_entity.pdbx_description
1 polymer ?
#
loop_
_entity_poly.entity_id
_entity_poly.type
_entity_poly.pdbx_seq_one_letter_code
_entity_poly.pdbx_strand_id
1 'polypeptide(L)'
;GTAEPARRGATLAVHSMLGYSGGFVGPLMIGVILDAGGGMSRGSWSAAFLAVAMLMLLALTAFWLLRPRELAGDKGTDRSD
;
A
#
# COMPACT_ATOMS: atom_id res chain seq x y z
N GLY A 1 11.76 20.73 -5.74
CA GLY A 1 12.40 20.13 -4.55
C GLY A 1 12.80 18.71 -4.85
N THR A 2 14.04 18.50 -5.28
CA THR A 2 14.59 17.15 -5.43
C THR A 2 15.05 16.67 -4.06
N ALA A 3 14.43 15.63 -3.51
CA ALA A 3 14.90 15.00 -2.29
C ALA A 3 16.41 14.72 -2.41
N GLU A 4 17.17 15.20 -1.41
CA GLU A 4 18.60 14.97 -1.22
C GLU A 4 18.97 13.53 -1.62
N PRO A 5 20.02 13.28 -2.43
CA PRO A 5 20.36 11.94 -2.93
C PRO A 5 20.42 10.87 -1.82
N ALA A 6 20.81 11.25 -0.60
CA ALA A 6 20.83 10.39 0.58
C ALA A 6 19.44 9.95 1.08
N ARG A 7 18.38 10.73 0.88
CA ARG A 7 17.00 10.40 1.30
C ARG A 7 16.27 9.49 0.31
N ARG A 8 16.69 9.45 -0.96
CA ARG A 8 16.09 8.60 -2.00
C ARG A 8 16.30 7.11 -1.71
N GLY A 9 17.47 6.73 -1.20
CA GLY A 9 17.77 5.35 -0.81
C GLY A 9 16.87 4.85 0.33
N ALA A 10 16.59 5.69 1.32
CA ALA A 10 15.72 5.34 2.44
C ALA A 10 14.27 5.09 1.99
N THR A 11 13.71 5.95 1.13
CA THR A 11 12.36 5.76 0.58
C THR A 11 12.28 4.48 -0.25
N LEU A 12 13.26 4.21 -1.11
CA LEU A 12 13.31 2.97 -1.89
C LEU A 12 13.46 1.74 -1.01
N ALA A 13 14.27 1.80 0.06
CA ALA A 13 14.42 0.70 0.99
C ALA A 13 13.09 0.37 1.69
N VAL A 14 12.36 1.39 2.19
CA VAL A 14 11.05 1.18 2.83
C VAL A 14 10.02 0.68 1.82
N HIS A 15 10.00 1.22 0.59
CA HIS A 15 9.10 0.76 -0.46
C HIS A 15 9.31 -0.73 -0.79
N SER A 16 10.56 -1.14 -0.97
CA SER A 16 10.91 -2.55 -1.23
C SER A 16 10.61 -3.44 -0.03
N MET A 17 10.93 -3.00 1.20
CA MET A 17 10.62 -3.76 2.43
C MET A 17 9.11 -4.00 2.57
N LEU A 18 8.29 -2.99 2.32
CA LEU A 18 6.83 -3.11 2.31
C LEU A 18 6.36 -4.03 1.19
N GLY A 19 6.92 -3.90 -0.02
CA GLY A 19 6.61 -4.76 -1.16
C GLY A 19 6.92 -6.24 -0.91
N TYR A 20 8.11 -6.55 -0.41
CA TYR A 20 8.51 -7.92 -0.08
C TYR A 20 7.69 -8.50 1.07
N SER A 21 7.47 -7.70 2.12
CA SER A 21 6.65 -8.15 3.26
C SER A 21 5.21 -8.44 2.82
N GLY A 22 4.61 -7.57 2.00
CA GLY A 22 3.30 -7.79 1.41
C GLY A 22 3.26 -9.01 0.49
N GLY A 23 4.28 -9.20 -0.33
CA GLY A 23 4.42 -10.35 -1.24
C GLY A 23 4.59 -11.68 -0.50
N PHE A 24 5.18 -11.69 0.69
CA PHE A 24 5.30 -12.87 1.54
C PHE A 24 4.01 -13.15 2.31
N VAL A 25 3.43 -12.13 2.95
CA VAL A 25 2.25 -12.28 3.83
C VAL A 25 0.97 -12.54 3.02
N GLY A 26 0.84 -11.95 1.83
CA GLY A 26 -0.35 -12.07 0.99
C GLY A 26 -0.74 -13.51 0.66
N PRO A 27 0.13 -14.33 0.04
CA PRO A 27 -0.15 -15.72 -0.29
C PRO A 27 -0.49 -16.56 0.95
N LEU A 28 0.21 -16.33 2.08
CA LEU A 28 -0.07 -17.03 3.33
C LEU A 28 -1.47 -16.73 3.86
N MET A 29 -1.86 -15.46 3.85
CA MET A 29 -3.19 -15.02 4.27
C MET A 29 -4.29 -15.68 3.43
N ILE A 30 -4.13 -15.72 2.10
CA ILE A 30 -5.08 -16.36 1.21
C ILE A 30 -5.13 -17.87 1.45
N GLY A 31 -3.98 -18.53 1.62
CA GLY A 31 -3.92 -19.96 1.96
C GLY A 31 -4.71 -20.29 3.22
N VAL A 32 -4.52 -19.51 4.30
CA VAL A 32 -5.26 -19.69 5.56
C VAL A 32 -6.78 -19.52 5.37
N ILE A 33 -7.21 -18.51 4.58
CA ILE A 33 -8.63 -18.30 4.30
C ILE A 33 -9.23 -19.45 3.50
N LEU A 34 -8.48 -19.94 2.51
CA LEU A 34 -8.91 -21.07 1.69
C LEU A 34 -9.00 -22.35 2.52
N ASP A 35 -8.00 -22.63 3.34
CA ASP A 35 -7.97 -23.80 4.23
C ASP A 35 -9.13 -23.79 5.22
N ALA A 36 -9.43 -22.61 5.81
CA ALA A 36 -10.58 -22.44 6.70
C ALA A 36 -11.94 -22.61 6.00
N GLY A 37 -12.02 -22.26 4.72
CA GLY A 37 -13.25 -22.34 3.91
C GLY A 37 -13.46 -23.67 3.17
N GLY A 38 -12.64 -24.69 3.45
CA GLY A 38 -12.74 -26.01 2.81
C GLY A 38 -12.03 -26.12 1.47
N GLY A 39 -10.97 -25.35 1.24
CA GLY A 39 -10.08 -25.45 0.08
C GLY A 39 -10.70 -24.87 -1.19
N MET A 40 -10.98 -25.72 -2.18
CA MET A 40 -11.39 -25.31 -3.54
C MET A 40 -12.90 -25.00 -3.67
N SER A 41 -13.58 -24.63 -2.57
CA SER A 41 -15.00 -24.33 -2.59
C SER A 41 -15.28 -22.95 -3.19
N ARG A 42 -16.48 -22.74 -3.75
CA ARG A 42 -16.87 -21.39 -4.23
C ARG A 42 -16.86 -20.37 -3.09
N GLY A 43 -17.31 -20.79 -1.90
CA GLY A 43 -17.41 -19.94 -0.72
C GLY A 43 -16.04 -19.49 -0.19
N SER A 44 -15.05 -20.37 -0.16
CA SER A 44 -13.69 -20.04 0.29
C SER A 44 -13.02 -19.03 -0.63
N TRP A 45 -13.15 -19.21 -1.95
CA TRP A 45 -12.64 -18.25 -2.93
C TRP A 45 -13.36 -16.90 -2.86
N SER A 46 -14.68 -16.88 -2.66
CA SER A 46 -15.42 -15.63 -2.40
C SER A 46 -14.90 -14.93 -1.14
N ALA A 47 -14.64 -15.67 -0.06
CA ALA A 47 -14.06 -15.11 1.16
C ALA A 47 -12.63 -14.57 0.94
N ALA A 48 -11.81 -15.27 0.16
CA ALA A 48 -10.46 -14.83 -0.20
C ALA A 48 -10.49 -13.50 -0.98
N PHE A 49 -11.35 -13.38 -2.01
CA PHE A 49 -11.52 -12.14 -2.75
C PHE A 49 -12.08 -11.01 -1.88
N LEU A 50 -13.03 -11.32 -0.99
CA LEU A 50 -13.56 -10.34 -0.05
C LEU A 50 -12.48 -9.81 0.91
N ALA A 51 -11.58 -10.68 1.40
CA ALA A 51 -10.46 -10.28 2.22
C ALA A 51 -9.50 -9.32 1.48
N VAL A 52 -9.21 -9.59 0.19
CA VAL A 52 -8.44 -8.66 -0.65
C VAL A 52 -9.15 -7.32 -0.80
N ALA A 53 -10.46 -7.33 -1.06
CA ALA A 53 -11.24 -6.09 -1.18
C ALA A 53 -11.23 -5.28 0.12
N MET A 54 -11.38 -5.94 1.27
CA MET A 54 -11.29 -5.30 2.59
C MET A 54 -9.89 -4.73 2.87
N LEU A 55 -8.82 -5.42 2.47
CA LEU A 55 -7.46 -4.92 2.61
C LEU A 55 -7.23 -3.67 1.75
N MET A 56 -7.72 -3.65 0.51
CA MET A 56 -7.65 -2.47 -0.37
C MET A 56 -8.46 -1.30 0.19
N LEU A 57 -9.64 -1.58 0.75
CA LEU A 57 -10.45 -0.57 1.41
C LEU A 57 -9.72 0.02 2.61
N LEU A 58 -9.11 -0.83 3.45
CA LEU A 58 -8.30 -0.38 4.59
C LEU A 58 -7.13 0.49 4.15
N ALA A 59 -6.41 0.10 3.08
CA ALA A 59 -5.34 0.90 2.53
C ALA A 59 -5.85 2.28 2.07
N LEU A 60 -6.97 2.32 1.34
CA LEU A 60 -7.61 3.56 0.91
C LEU A 60 -8.04 4.42 2.11
N THR A 61 -8.66 3.84 3.13
CA THR A 61 -9.05 4.54 4.35
C THR A 61 -7.83 5.10 5.08
N ALA A 62 -6.73 4.35 5.15
CA ALA A 62 -5.47 4.83 5.73
C ALA A 62 -4.93 6.03 4.95
N PHE A 63 -4.88 5.97 3.61
CA PHE A 63 -4.48 7.10 2.78
C PHE A 63 -5.40 8.33 2.97
N TRP A 64 -6.71 8.09 3.08
CA TRP A 64 -7.69 9.16 3.28
C TRP A 64 -7.53 9.82 4.66
N LEU A 65 -7.33 9.02 5.71
CA LEU A 65 -7.11 9.51 7.07
C LEU A 65 -5.78 10.28 7.19
N LEU A 66 -4.73 9.78 6.51
CA LEU A 66 -3.41 10.39 6.50
C LEU A 66 -3.33 11.72 5.72
N ARG A 67 -4.42 12.16 5.05
CA ARG A 67 -4.54 13.40 4.24
C ARG A 67 -3.19 14.11 3.99
N PRO A 68 -2.44 13.73 2.95
CA PRO A 68 -1.18 14.41 2.65
C PRO A 68 -1.47 15.88 2.29
N ARG A 69 -1.30 16.80 3.26
CA ARG A 69 -1.53 18.25 3.08
C ARG A 69 -0.35 18.95 2.39
N GLU A 70 0.50 18.22 1.67
CA GLU A 70 1.81 18.71 1.24
C GLU A 70 2.02 18.58 -0.27
N LEU A 71 1.24 19.36 -1.02
CA LEU A 71 1.63 19.86 -2.34
C LEU A 71 1.37 21.39 -2.43
N ALA A 72 1.54 22.09 -1.31
CA ALA A 72 1.65 23.55 -1.28
C ALA A 72 3.12 23.95 -1.49
N GLY A 73 3.63 23.76 -2.71
CA GLY A 73 5.04 23.99 -3.04
C GLY A 73 5.31 24.65 -4.39
N ASP A 74 4.29 25.19 -5.05
CA ASP A 74 4.46 25.88 -6.34
C ASP A 74 3.69 27.22 -6.38
N LYS A 75 4.08 28.13 -5.50
CA LYS A 75 3.81 29.58 -5.63
C LYS A 75 4.99 30.32 -5.03
N GLY A 76 5.98 30.70 -5.85
CA GLY A 76 7.04 31.58 -5.38
C GLY A 76 8.37 31.50 -6.12
N THR A 77 8.36 31.53 -7.46
CA THR A 77 9.49 32.14 -8.19
C THR A 77 8.95 32.98 -9.34
N ASP A 78 8.13 33.97 -9.01
CA ASP A 78 8.15 35.21 -9.79
C ASP A 78 9.48 35.89 -9.44
N ARG A 79 10.44 35.80 -10.36
CA ARG A 79 11.65 36.61 -10.33
C ARG A 79 11.59 37.49 -11.57
N SER A 80 10.91 38.61 -11.42
CA SER A 80 11.35 39.87 -12.01
C SER A 80 12.74 40.16 -11.43
N ASP A 81 13.73 40.22 -12.30
CA ASP A 81 14.93 41.09 -12.29
C ASP A 81 15.82 40.71 -13.48
#